data_AF-A0A4P6JPC3-F1
#
_entry.id   AF-A0A4P6JPC3-F1
#
_cell.length_a   1.000
_cell.length_b   1.000
_cell.length_c   1.000
_cell.angle_alpha   90.00
_cell.angle_beta   90.00
_cell.angle_gamma   90.00
#
_symmetry.space_group_name_H-M   'P 1'
#
loop_
_entity.id
_entity.type
_entity.pdbx_description
1 polymer ?
#
loop_
_entity_poly.entity_id
_entity_poly.type
_entity_poly.pdbx_seq_one_letter_code
_entity_poly.pdbx_strand_id
1 'polypeptide(L)'
;MAQTVKRRGPDTQGCWLSPHAALAHHRLIVIDPTCAAQPMIYQTDNNTIAITNNGEMYNFRELRDELTAHGHIFQMKSDTEVILHVYTEWGEGGVKRLNGIFAFGLWNEQKQQ
;
A
#
# COMPACT_ATOMS: atom_id res chain seq x y z
N MET A 1 -18.22 -0.92 -9.86
CA MET A 1 -17.05 -1.59 -10.50
C MET A 1 -16.36 -2.54 -9.54
N ALA A 2 -15.81 -2.10 -8.41
CA ALA A 2 -15.10 -2.98 -7.45
C ALA A 2 -15.86 -4.26 -7.03
N GLN A 3 -17.20 -4.19 -6.92
CA GLN A 3 -18.04 -5.35 -6.58
C GLN A 3 -17.86 -6.56 -7.53
N THR A 4 -17.50 -6.33 -8.80
CA THR A 4 -17.31 -7.43 -9.78
C THR A 4 -16.08 -8.29 -9.46
N VAL A 5 -15.14 -7.78 -8.66
CA VAL A 5 -13.95 -8.53 -8.21
C VAL A 5 -14.08 -9.08 -6.78
N LYS A 6 -15.26 -9.00 -6.14
CA LYS A 6 -15.49 -9.51 -4.77
C LYS A 6 -15.00 -10.95 -4.55
N ARG A 7 -15.13 -11.82 -5.55
CA ARG A 7 -14.68 -13.23 -5.46
C ARG A 7 -13.17 -13.38 -5.23
N ARG A 8 -12.37 -12.37 -5.59
CA ARG A 8 -10.92 -12.34 -5.36
C ARG A 8 -10.54 -11.95 -3.93
N GLY A 9 -11.49 -11.42 -3.16
CA GLY A 9 -11.28 -10.95 -1.78
C GLY A 9 -12.60 -10.88 -1.02
N PRO A 10 -13.13 -12.03 -0.57
CA PRO A 10 -14.46 -12.10 0.05
C PRO A 10 -14.47 -11.64 1.51
N ASP A 11 -13.31 -11.52 2.15
CA ASP A 11 -13.20 -11.37 3.61
C ASP A 11 -13.45 -9.95 4.05
N THR A 12 -12.82 -8.97 3.39
CA THR A 12 -13.06 -7.54 3.67
C THR A 12 -13.06 -6.72 2.39
N GLN A 13 -13.64 -5.52 2.49
CA GLN A 13 -13.66 -4.55 1.40
C GLN A 13 -13.43 -3.15 1.95
N GLY A 14 -12.91 -2.26 1.11
CA GLY A 14 -12.74 -0.85 1.45
C GLY A 14 -12.70 0.03 0.22
N CYS A 15 -13.00 1.31 0.42
CA CYS A 15 -12.83 2.33 -0.59
C CYS A 15 -12.30 3.61 0.04
N TRP A 16 -11.48 4.32 -0.71
CA TRP A 16 -11.02 5.65 -0.42
C TRP A 16 -11.35 6.54 -1.62
N LEU A 17 -11.88 7.72 -1.34
CA LEU A 17 -12.36 8.67 -2.33
C LEU A 17 -11.73 10.03 -2.06
N SER A 18 -11.32 10.71 -3.12
CA SER A 18 -10.93 12.11 -3.12
C SER A 18 -11.48 12.83 -4.35
N PRO A 19 -11.33 14.16 -4.45
CA PRO A 19 -11.81 14.91 -5.61
C PRO A 19 -11.25 14.42 -6.95
N HIS A 20 -10.04 13.85 -6.95
CA HIS A 20 -9.29 13.51 -8.17
C HIS A 20 -8.98 12.03 -8.33
N ALA A 21 -9.15 11.21 -7.27
CA ALA A 21 -8.87 9.79 -7.33
C ALA A 21 -9.83 8.96 -6.48
N ALA A 22 -9.96 7.69 -6.83
CA ALA A 22 -10.71 6.70 -6.06
C ALA A 22 -9.95 5.38 -6.06
N LEU A 23 -9.73 4.81 -4.87
CA LEU A 23 -9.14 3.48 -4.69
C LEU A 23 -10.17 2.58 -4.03
N ALA A 24 -10.28 1.34 -4.49
CA ALA A 24 -11.16 0.35 -3.90
C ALA A 24 -10.46 -1.01 -3.84
N HIS A 25 -10.71 -1.76 -2.77
CA HIS A 25 -10.05 -3.03 -2.52
C HIS A 25 -11.04 -4.07 -2.01
N HIS A 26 -10.84 -5.31 -2.45
CA HIS A 26 -11.44 -6.51 -1.89
C HIS A 26 -10.30 -7.41 -1.43
N ARG A 27 -10.23 -7.68 -0.13
CA ARG A 27 -9.12 -8.38 0.51
C ARG A 27 -9.45 -9.86 0.67
N LEU A 28 -8.50 -10.71 0.28
CA LEU A 28 -8.42 -12.10 0.72
C LEU A 28 -7.37 -12.16 1.82
N ILE A 29 -7.75 -12.57 3.02
CA ILE A 29 -6.86 -12.71 4.17
C ILE A 29 -6.19 -14.07 4.07
N VAL A 30 -5.00 -14.10 3.44
CA VAL A 30 -4.15 -15.30 3.39
C VAL A 30 -3.17 -15.33 4.56
N ILE A 31 -2.53 -14.19 4.83
CA ILE A 31 -1.56 -14.01 5.91
C ILE A 31 -2.06 -12.89 6.82
N ASP A 32 -2.07 -13.18 8.12
CA ASP A 32 -2.35 -12.29 9.24
C ASP A 32 -3.65 -11.44 9.13
N PRO A 33 -4.72 -11.81 9.84
CA PRO A 33 -5.95 -11.02 9.87
C PRO A 33 -5.77 -9.62 10.48
N THR A 34 -4.71 -9.39 11.26
CA THR A 34 -4.45 -8.09 11.91
C THR A 34 -3.86 -7.04 10.95
N CYS A 35 -3.47 -7.43 9.74
CA CYS A 35 -2.94 -6.51 8.75
C CYS A 35 -3.98 -5.45 8.34
N ALA A 36 -3.51 -4.24 8.06
CA ALA A 36 -4.31 -3.04 7.86
C ALA A 36 -5.44 -3.23 6.83
N ALA A 37 -6.56 -2.55 7.08
CA ALA A 37 -7.59 -2.40 6.07
C ALA A 37 -7.02 -1.73 4.81
N GLN A 38 -7.52 -2.14 3.64
CA GLN A 38 -7.16 -1.54 2.37
C GLN A 38 -8.38 -0.89 1.70
N PRO A 39 -8.22 0.25 1.00
CA PRO A 39 -6.98 1.02 0.83
C PRO A 39 -6.39 1.55 2.14
N MET A 40 -5.07 1.48 2.27
CA MET A 40 -4.32 2.02 3.41
C MET A 40 -4.10 3.51 3.19
N ILE A 41 -4.28 4.30 4.24
CA ILE A 41 -4.10 5.76 4.20
C ILE A 41 -2.93 6.10 5.13
N TYR A 42 -1.95 6.80 4.59
CA TYR A 42 -0.83 7.36 5.32
C TYR A 42 -0.95 8.87 5.33
N GLN A 43 -1.05 9.45 6.52
CA GLN A 43 -1.18 10.89 6.70
C GLN A 43 0.02 11.42 7.48
N THR A 44 0.64 12.46 6.93
CA THR A 44 1.59 13.32 7.62
C THR A 44 0.99 14.72 7.72
N ASP A 45 1.62 15.60 8.49
CA ASP A 45 1.13 16.98 8.66
C ASP A 45 0.91 17.72 7.33
N ASN A 46 1.66 17.34 6.28
CA ASN A 46 1.66 18.04 4.99
C ASN A 46 1.16 17.21 3.81
N ASN A 47 0.88 15.91 3.98
CA ASN A 47 0.51 15.04 2.87
C ASN A 47 -0.38 13.87 3.28
N THR A 48 -1.28 13.47 2.38
CA THR A 48 -2.06 12.23 2.47
C THR A 48 -1.73 11.36 1.27
N ILE A 49 -1.33 10.12 1.54
CA ILE A 49 -1.07 9.10 0.52
C ILE A 49 -2.02 7.93 0.76
N ALA A 50 -2.79 7.56 -0.26
CA ALA A 50 -3.64 6.38 -0.23
C ALA A 50 -3.04 5.29 -1.12
N ILE A 51 -3.03 4.03 -0.66
CA ILE A 51 -2.49 2.90 -1.41
C ILE A 51 -3.42 1.68 -1.32
N THR A 52 -3.56 0.97 -2.44
CA THR A 52 -4.08 -0.40 -2.47
C THR A 52 -3.08 -1.32 -3.13
N ASN A 53 -2.95 -2.54 -2.63
CA ASN A 53 -2.00 -3.55 -3.08
C ASN A 53 -2.67 -4.93 -3.11
N ASN A 54 -2.51 -5.65 -4.21
CA ASN A 54 -2.85 -7.05 -4.36
C ASN A 54 -1.58 -7.83 -4.73
N GLY A 55 -1.13 -8.71 -3.85
CA GLY A 55 0.08 -9.48 -4.10
C GLY A 55 0.78 -9.92 -2.83
N GLU A 56 2.00 -10.38 -3.02
CA GLU A 56 2.94 -10.73 -1.97
C GLU A 56 4.33 -10.21 -2.36
N MET A 57 4.91 -9.40 -1.48
CA MET A 57 6.30 -8.98 -1.60
C MET A 57 7.22 -9.92 -0.82
N TYR A 58 8.21 -10.49 -1.49
CA TYR A 58 9.14 -11.44 -0.90
C TYR A 58 10.24 -10.75 -0.09
N ASN A 59 10.75 -9.61 -0.58
CA ASN A 59 11.83 -8.86 0.07
C ASN A 59 11.35 -7.75 1.01
N PHE A 60 10.10 -7.81 1.49
CA PHE A 60 9.53 -6.74 2.32
C PHE A 60 10.29 -6.53 3.64
N ARG A 61 10.89 -7.59 4.21
CA ARG A 61 11.67 -7.50 5.46
C ARG A 61 12.99 -6.78 5.23
N GLU A 62 13.72 -7.15 4.18
CA GLU A 62 14.99 -6.53 3.80
C GLU A 62 14.80 -5.04 3.50
N LEU A 63 13.76 -4.71 2.72
CA LEU A 63 13.42 -3.32 2.41
C LEU A 63 12.98 -2.54 3.65
N ARG A 64 12.24 -3.18 4.57
CA ARG A 64 11.86 -2.54 5.84
C ARG A 64 13.10 -2.18 6.65
N ASP A 65 14.05 -3.09 6.78
CA ASP A 65 15.28 -2.85 7.56
C ASP A 65 16.10 -1.70 6.94
N GLU A 66 16.23 -1.68 5.61
CA GLU A 66 16.88 -0.59 4.89
C GLU A 66 16.14 0.75 5.09
N LEU A 67 14.82 0.78 4.92
CA LEU A 67 14.02 1.99 5.11
C LEU A 67 14.09 2.49 6.56
N THR A 68 14.10 1.59 7.54
CA THR A 68 14.33 1.97 8.94
C THR A 68 15.72 2.56 9.14
N ALA A 69 16.76 2.06 8.47
CA ALA A 69 18.09 2.68 8.48
C ALA A 69 18.11 4.08 7.81
N HIS A 70 17.23 4.32 6.83
CA HIS A 70 16.97 5.64 6.24
C HIS A 70 16.10 6.56 7.14
N GLY A 71 15.64 6.07 8.30
CA GLY A 71 14.88 6.85 9.28
C GLY A 71 13.34 6.73 9.16
N HIS A 72 12.83 5.83 8.33
CA HIS A 72 11.39 5.59 8.26
C HIS A 72 10.85 4.87 9.49
N ILE A 73 9.69 5.34 9.97
CA ILE A 73 8.97 4.77 11.11
C ILE A 73 7.76 4.01 10.58
N PHE A 74 7.75 2.69 10.81
CA PHE A 74 6.65 1.81 10.46
C PHE A 74 5.65 1.69 11.61
N GLN A 75 4.38 1.92 11.32
CA GLN A 75 3.26 1.78 12.25
C GLN A 75 2.68 0.37 12.26
N MET A 76 2.78 -0.34 11.14
CA MET A 76 2.14 -1.63 10.94
C MET A 76 3.15 -2.68 10.46
N LYS A 77 2.70 -3.93 10.42
CA LYS A 77 3.50 -5.06 9.94
C LYS A 77 2.90 -5.56 8.63
N SER A 78 2.91 -4.69 7.63
CA SER A 78 2.33 -4.92 6.30
C SER A 78 3.36 -4.67 5.21
N ASP A 79 3.37 -5.53 4.19
CA ASP A 79 4.11 -5.30 2.95
C ASP A 79 3.62 -4.03 2.21
N THR A 80 2.34 -3.71 2.35
CA THR A 80 1.71 -2.54 1.74
C THR A 80 2.30 -1.24 2.27
N GLU A 81 2.63 -1.20 3.56
CA GLU A 81 3.32 -0.06 4.17
C GLU A 81 4.76 0.08 3.66
N VAL A 82 5.44 -1.05 3.40
CA VAL A 82 6.78 -1.04 2.77
C VAL A 82 6.73 -0.41 1.38
N ILE A 83 5.74 -0.74 0.54
CA ILE A 83 5.57 -0.12 -0.78
C ILE A 83 5.43 1.41 -0.66
N LEU A 84 4.63 1.87 0.31
CA LEU A 84 4.42 3.29 0.55
C LEU A 84 5.73 4.01 0.93
N HIS A 85 6.52 3.42 1.82
CA HIS A 85 7.81 3.99 2.20
C HIS A 85 8.83 3.93 1.06
N VAL A 86 8.85 2.85 0.26
CA VAL A 86 9.66 2.77 -0.97
C VAL A 86 9.35 3.93 -1.91
N TYR A 87 8.06 4.21 -2.14
CA TYR A 87 7.63 5.34 -2.98
C TYR A 87 8.01 6.69 -2.36
N THR A 88 7.93 6.82 -1.04
CA THR A 88 8.26 8.08 -0.35
C THR A 88 9.75 8.39 -0.44
N GLU A 89 10.61 7.37 -0.30
CA GLU A 89 12.07 7.51 -0.36
C GLU A 89 12.60 7.66 -1.79
N TRP A 90 12.15 6.80 -2.71
CA TRP A 90 12.74 6.67 -4.05
C TRP A 90 11.78 7.04 -5.20
N GLY A 91 10.58 7.50 -4.90
CA GLY A 91 9.56 7.82 -5.91
C GLY A 91 9.15 6.62 -6.75
N GLU A 92 8.73 6.89 -7.99
CA GLU A 92 8.35 5.85 -8.96
C GLU A 92 9.49 4.87 -9.26
N GLY A 93 10.74 5.33 -9.20
CA GLY A 93 11.93 4.49 -9.40
C GLY A 93 12.06 3.38 -8.36
N GLY A 94 11.45 3.55 -7.19
CA GLY A 94 11.43 2.57 -6.11
C GLY A 94 10.82 1.22 -6.50
N VAL A 95 9.95 1.17 -7.53
CA VAL A 95 9.35 -0.07 -8.02
C VAL A 95 10.39 -1.13 -8.41
N LYS A 96 11.57 -0.70 -8.89
CA LYS A 96 12.68 -1.59 -9.29
C LYS A 96 13.32 -2.33 -8.11
N ARG A 97 13.06 -1.88 -6.88
CA ARG A 97 13.57 -2.48 -5.65
C ARG A 97 12.61 -3.53 -5.09
N LEU A 98 11.37 -3.57 -5.58
CA LEU A 98 10.36 -4.51 -5.12
C LEU A 98 10.59 -5.88 -5.77
N ASN A 99 10.58 -6.93 -4.97
CA ASN A 99 10.65 -8.32 -5.44
C ASN A 99 9.40 -9.08 -4.98
N GLY A 100 8.65 -9.63 -5.92
CA GLY A 100 7.43 -10.39 -5.63
C GLY A 100 6.46 -10.44 -6.80
N ILE A 101 5.25 -10.91 -6.50
CA ILE A 101 4.10 -10.87 -7.40
C ILE A 101 3.11 -9.85 -6.85
N PHE A 102 2.97 -8.70 -7.50
CA PHE A 102 2.13 -7.63 -6.99
C PHE A 102 1.52 -6.77 -8.08
N ALA A 103 0.41 -6.15 -7.72
CA ALA A 103 -0.18 -5.01 -8.40
C ALA A 103 -0.65 -4.02 -7.33
N PHE A 104 -0.19 -2.78 -7.41
CA PHE A 104 -0.60 -1.72 -6.49
C PHE A 104 -1.04 -0.46 -7.25
N GLY A 105 -1.88 0.33 -6.59
CA GLY A 105 -2.22 1.69 -7.00
C GLY A 105 -2.02 2.60 -5.80
N LEU A 106 -1.36 3.73 -6.01
CA LEU A 106 -1.08 4.73 -5.00
C LEU A 106 -1.52 6.10 -5.51
N TRP A 107 -2.06 6.93 -4.63
CA TRP A 107 -2.37 8.33 -4.90
C TRP A 107 -1.75 9.20 -3.82
N ASN A 108 -1.01 10.21 -4.22
CA ASN A 108 -0.38 11.22 -3.38
C ASN A 108 -1.11 12.56 -3.57
N GLU A 109 -1.84 13.01 -2.55
CA GLU A 109 -2.65 14.23 -2.64
C GLU A 109 -1.82 15.49 -2.89
N GLN A 110 -0.64 15.59 -2.29
CA GLN A 110 0.21 16.76 -2.48
C GLN A 110 0.74 16.86 -3.92
N LYS A 111 1.05 15.72 -4.55
CA LYS A 111 1.58 15.66 -5.92
C LYS A 111 0.49 15.52 -6.99
N GLN A 112 -0.75 15.21 -6.60
CA GLN A 112 -1.86 14.89 -7.51
C GLN A 112 -1.50 13.76 -8.49
N GLN A 113 -0.84 12.71 -7.99
CA GLN A 113 -0.38 11.56 -8.78
C GLN A 113 -0.41 10.25 -7.98
#